data_AF-A0A317U7S3-F1
#
_entry.id   AF-A0A317U7S3-F1
#
_cell.length_a   1.000
_cell.length_b   1.000
_cell.length_c   1.000
_cell.angle_alpha   90.00
_cell.angle_beta   90.00
_cell.angle_gamma   90.00
#
_symmetry.space_group_name_H-M   'P 1'
#
loop_
_entity.id
_entity.type
_entity.pdbx_description
1 polymer ?
#
loop_
_entity_poly.entity_id
_entity_poly.type
_entity_poly.pdbx_seq_one_letter_code
_entity_poly.pdbx_strand_id
1 'polypeptide(L)'
;MAYEKQLQTTSKPVTMHNLLNWSTIYRGYNALVATLVMFQYVNNPEAAAIEYLPDVAIHAFEAIAPNALNNLAAGANFARGIQAGLAFFSGNSTIPSVANVTDVFNHGVNIYHRLS
;
A
#
# COMPACT_ATOMS: atom_id res chain seq x y z
N MET A 1 6.03 42.99 30.12
CA MET A 1 6.65 42.56 28.85
C MET A 1 6.58 41.05 28.79
N ALA A 2 5.81 40.52 27.85
CA ALA A 2 5.59 39.09 27.69
C ALA A 2 6.82 38.45 27.05
N TYR A 3 7.32 37.38 27.67
CA TYR A 3 8.46 36.61 27.19
C TYR A 3 7.98 35.71 26.04
N GLU A 4 8.36 36.03 24.81
CA GLU A 4 8.11 35.18 23.64
C GLU A 4 8.84 33.85 23.82
N LYS A 5 8.07 32.76 23.97
CA LYS A 5 8.60 31.40 23.85
C LYS A 5 8.95 31.18 22.38
N GLN A 6 10.23 31.33 22.04
CA GLN A 6 10.77 30.83 20.78
C GLN A 6 10.47 29.31 20.68
N LEU A 7 9.53 28.94 19.83
CA LEU A 7 9.35 27.58 19.36
C LEU A 7 10.58 27.21 18.53
N GLN A 8 11.63 26.74 19.18
CA GLN A 8 12.72 26.04 18.50
C GLN A 8 12.14 24.75 17.91
N THR A 9 11.70 24.82 16.65
CA THR A 9 11.58 23.64 15.81
C THR A 9 12.99 23.12 15.57
N THR A 10 13.47 22.24 16.44
CA THR A 10 14.67 21.45 16.18
C THR A 10 14.39 20.58 14.97
N SER A 11 14.74 21.06 13.77
CA SER A 11 14.75 20.24 12.57
C SER A 11 15.82 19.17 12.79
N LYS A 12 15.40 17.94 13.08
CA LYS A 12 16.35 16.82 13.14
C LYS A 12 17.01 16.71 11.76
N PRO A 13 18.35 16.64 11.67
CA PRO A 13 19.02 16.48 10.40
C PRO A 13 18.52 15.18 9.74
N VAL A 14 18.23 15.26 8.43
CA VAL A 14 17.87 14.08 7.64
C VAL A 14 19.13 13.21 7.54
N THR A 15 19.05 11.99 8.07
CA THR A 15 20.11 10.98 7.98
C THR A 15 19.59 9.78 7.20
N MET A 16 20.47 8.97 6.61
CA MET A 16 20.07 7.73 5.93
C MET A 16 19.24 6.80 6.83
N HIS A 17 19.55 6.75 8.13
CA HIS A 17 18.76 6.01 9.13
C HIS A 17 17.36 6.57 9.33
N ASN A 18 17.19 7.90 9.26
CA ASN A 18 15.86 8.53 9.33
C ASN A 18 15.05 8.29 8.04
N LEU A 19 15.70 8.12 6.90
CA LEU A 19 15.08 7.79 5.60
C LEU A 19 14.70 6.30 5.47
N LEU A 20 15.38 5.40 6.17
CA LEU A 20 15.13 3.95 6.13
C LEU A 20 14.32 3.44 7.33
N ASN A 21 13.52 4.30 7.96
CA ASN A 21 12.59 3.82 8.98
C ASN A 21 11.51 2.92 8.34
N TRP A 22 10.93 2.04 9.15
CA TRP A 22 9.94 1.06 8.68
C TRP A 22 8.77 1.70 7.93
N SER A 23 8.27 2.86 8.37
CA SER A 23 7.17 3.56 7.69
C SER A 23 7.57 4.04 6.29
N THR A 24 8.79 4.53 6.12
CA THR A 24 9.28 5.00 4.81
C THR A 24 9.49 3.82 3.86
N ILE A 25 10.05 2.72 4.35
CA ILE A 25 10.21 1.48 3.59
C ILE A 25 8.85 0.94 3.17
N TYR A 26 7.90 0.86 4.10
CA TYR A 26 6.53 0.40 3.84
C TYR A 26 5.82 1.23 2.75
N ARG A 27 5.94 2.55 2.83
CA ARG A 27 5.34 3.46 1.85
C ARG A 27 5.99 3.32 0.47
N GLY A 28 7.32 3.26 0.42
CA GLY A 28 8.07 3.05 -0.82
C GLY A 28 7.75 1.70 -1.46
N TYR A 29 7.62 0.66 -0.64
CA TYR A 29 7.20 -0.67 -1.08
C TYR A 29 5.81 -0.63 -1.73
N ASN A 30 4.82 -0.04 -1.07
CA ASN A 30 3.47 0.08 -1.62
C ASN A 30 3.43 0.94 -2.91
N ALA A 31 4.23 2.01 -3.00
CA ALA A 31 4.36 2.79 -4.23
C ALA A 31 4.93 1.95 -5.40
N LEU A 32 5.93 1.11 -5.11
CA LEU A 32 6.51 0.19 -6.09
C LEU A 32 5.47 -0.84 -6.56
N VAL A 33 4.74 -1.46 -5.64
CA VAL A 33 3.69 -2.44 -5.97
C VAL A 33 2.61 -1.80 -6.84
N ALA A 34 2.10 -0.62 -6.46
CA ALA A 34 1.11 0.11 -7.28
C ALA A 34 1.60 0.35 -8.71
N THR A 35 2.87 0.73 -8.86
CA THR A 35 3.49 0.97 -10.17
C THR A 35 3.61 -0.33 -10.97
N LEU A 36 4.03 -1.43 -10.35
CA LEU A 36 4.17 -2.73 -11.02
C LEU A 36 2.82 -3.30 -11.46
N VAL A 37 1.78 -3.21 -10.62
CA VAL A 37 0.43 -3.66 -10.98
C VAL A 37 -0.15 -2.79 -12.09
N MET A 38 0.05 -1.47 -12.02
CA MET A 38 -0.37 -0.56 -13.09
C MET A 38 0.38 -0.85 -14.40
N PHE A 39 1.68 -1.14 -14.33
CA PHE A 39 2.46 -1.55 -15.50
C PHE A 39 1.92 -2.86 -16.12
N GLN A 40 1.55 -3.85 -15.31
CA GLN A 40 0.91 -5.07 -15.81
C GLN A 40 -0.43 -4.77 -16.47
N TYR A 41 -1.27 -3.95 -15.84
CA TYR A 41 -2.58 -3.57 -16.38
C TYR A 41 -2.47 -2.91 -17.76
N VAL A 42 -1.55 -1.95 -17.94
CA VAL A 42 -1.43 -1.23 -19.22
C VAL A 42 -0.76 -2.03 -20.33
N ASN A 43 0.02 -3.06 -19.99
CA ASN A 43 0.75 -3.88 -20.97
C ASN A 43 0.12 -5.25 -21.24
N ASN A 44 -0.93 -5.63 -20.50
CA ASN A 44 -1.64 -6.89 -20.72
C ASN A 44 -3.05 -6.59 -21.27
N PRO A 45 -3.33 -6.89 -22.56
CA PRO A 45 -4.64 -6.64 -23.16
C PRO A 45 -5.76 -7.51 -22.56
N GLU A 46 -5.43 -8.59 -21.86
CA GLU A 46 -6.38 -9.46 -21.18
C GLU A 46 -6.66 -9.01 -19.74
N ALA A 47 -5.98 -7.98 -19.24
CA ALA A 47 -6.13 -7.53 -17.86
C ALA A 47 -7.53 -6.93 -17.60
N ALA A 48 -8.25 -7.53 -16.67
CA ALA A 48 -9.55 -7.01 -16.25
C ALA A 48 -9.37 -5.82 -15.30
N ALA A 49 -9.90 -4.65 -15.67
CA ALA A 49 -9.81 -3.43 -14.85
C ALA A 49 -10.32 -3.63 -13.40
N ILE A 50 -11.36 -4.45 -13.22
CA ILE A 50 -11.94 -4.76 -11.90
C ILE A 50 -10.98 -5.56 -11.01
N GLU A 51 -10.01 -6.25 -11.60
CA GLU A 51 -9.00 -7.00 -10.86
C GLU A 51 -7.76 -6.15 -10.57
N TYR A 52 -7.32 -5.29 -11.48
CA TYR A 52 -6.05 -4.57 -11.33
C TYR A 52 -6.20 -3.16 -10.73
N LEU A 53 -7.24 -2.41 -11.09
CA LEU A 53 -7.35 -1.00 -10.64
C LEU A 53 -7.62 -0.85 -9.14
N PRO A 54 -8.42 -1.72 -8.48
CA PRO A 54 -8.55 -1.67 -7.02
C PRO A 54 -7.21 -1.87 -6.29
N ASP A 55 -6.35 -2.77 -6.78
CA ASP A 55 -5.00 -2.97 -6.24
C ASP A 55 -4.15 -1.72 -6.36
N VAL A 56 -4.08 -1.16 -7.57
CA VAL A 56 -3.32 0.07 -7.82
C VAL A 56 -3.78 1.17 -6.87
N ALA A 57 -5.11 1.34 -6.71
CA ALA A 57 -5.67 2.35 -5.83
C ALA A 57 -5.31 2.11 -4.36
N ILE A 58 -5.43 0.86 -3.88
CA ILE A 58 -5.13 0.52 -2.48
C ILE A 58 -3.63 0.69 -2.20
N HIS A 59 -2.75 0.17 -3.05
CA HIS A 59 -1.31 0.31 -2.86
C HIS A 59 -0.83 1.76 -2.99
N ALA A 60 -1.38 2.53 -3.95
CA ALA A 60 -1.09 3.97 -4.04
C ALA A 60 -1.59 4.71 -2.80
N PHE A 61 -2.76 4.36 -2.29
CA PHE A 61 -3.28 4.90 -1.04
C PHE A 61 -2.37 4.56 0.14
N GLU A 62 -1.90 3.32 0.26
CA GLU A 62 -0.97 2.90 1.33
C GLU A 62 0.36 3.67 1.30
N ALA A 63 0.85 4.03 0.12
CA ALA A 63 2.06 4.83 -0.03
C ALA A 63 1.93 6.23 0.60
N ILE A 64 0.73 6.83 0.58
CA ILE A 64 0.53 8.25 0.95
C ILE A 64 -0.35 8.45 2.18
N ALA A 65 -1.23 7.51 2.52
CA ALA A 65 -2.29 7.75 3.50
C ALA A 65 -1.76 7.95 4.92
N PRO A 66 -2.29 8.94 5.66
CA PRO A 66 -1.93 9.19 7.06
C PRO A 66 -2.56 8.14 8.00
N ASN A 67 -2.01 8.02 9.21
CA ASN A 67 -2.47 7.05 10.21
C ASN A 67 -3.93 7.29 10.67
N ALA A 68 -4.44 8.51 10.50
CA ALA A 68 -5.84 8.83 10.78
C ALA A 68 -6.84 8.00 9.97
N LEU A 69 -6.39 7.37 8.87
CA LEU A 69 -7.21 6.54 7.99
C LEU A 69 -6.97 5.04 8.21
N ASN A 70 -6.34 4.62 9.31
CA ASN A 70 -5.95 3.21 9.52
C ASN A 70 -7.11 2.22 9.39
N ASN A 71 -8.28 2.51 9.96
CA ASN A 71 -9.43 1.60 9.88
C ASN A 71 -9.97 1.48 8.44
N LEU A 72 -10.00 2.59 7.70
CA LEU A 72 -10.40 2.59 6.30
C LEU A 72 -9.41 1.79 5.45
N ALA A 73 -8.12 2.04 5.66
CA ALA A 73 -7.02 1.37 4.98
C ALA A 73 -7.03 -0.15 5.24
N ALA A 74 -7.15 -0.55 6.51
CA ALA A 74 -7.25 -1.94 6.91
C ALA A 74 -8.49 -2.63 6.31
N GLY A 75 -9.65 -1.96 6.33
CA GLY A 75 -10.87 -2.48 5.72
C GLY A 75 -10.74 -2.68 4.21
N ALA A 76 -10.15 -1.73 3.49
CA ALA A 76 -9.92 -1.83 2.05
C ALA A 76 -8.97 -2.99 1.70
N ASN A 77 -7.85 -3.13 2.41
CA ASN A 77 -6.93 -4.25 2.21
C ASN A 77 -7.58 -5.60 2.57
N PHE A 78 -8.41 -5.65 3.61
CA PHE A 78 -9.12 -6.88 3.98
C PHE A 78 -10.11 -7.32 2.89
N ALA A 79 -10.94 -6.39 2.41
CA ALA A 79 -11.90 -6.67 1.34
C ALA A 79 -11.20 -7.11 0.06
N ARG A 80 -10.12 -6.42 -0.32
CA ARG A 80 -9.35 -6.76 -1.52
C ARG A 80 -8.61 -8.10 -1.36
N GLY A 81 -7.96 -8.36 -0.24
CA GLY A 81 -7.29 -9.63 0.03
C GLY A 81 -8.24 -10.83 -0.04
N ILE A 82 -9.48 -10.70 0.43
CA ILE A 82 -10.52 -11.73 0.24
C ILE A 82 -10.84 -11.91 -1.24
N GLN A 83 -11.07 -10.84 -1.98
CA GLN A 83 -11.45 -10.91 -3.38
C GLN A 83 -10.33 -11.50 -4.26
N ALA A 84 -9.09 -11.09 -4.04
CA ALA A 84 -7.89 -11.65 -4.69
C ALA A 84 -7.72 -13.14 -4.36
N GLY A 85 -7.89 -13.52 -3.09
CA GLY A 85 -7.84 -14.91 -2.64
C GLY A 85 -8.93 -15.79 -3.27
N LEU A 86 -10.17 -15.32 -3.33
CA LEU A 86 -11.26 -16.03 -4.01
C LEU A 86 -10.98 -16.17 -5.52
N ALA A 87 -10.49 -15.11 -6.16
CA ALA A 87 -10.12 -15.13 -7.57
C ALA A 87 -9.03 -16.19 -7.85
N PHE A 88 -8.03 -16.30 -6.97
CA PHE A 88 -6.97 -17.31 -7.05
C PHE A 88 -7.51 -18.74 -7.06
N PHE A 89 -8.39 -19.08 -6.11
CA PHE A 89 -8.94 -20.44 -6.02
C PHE A 89 -9.98 -20.75 -7.11
N SER A 90 -10.61 -19.73 -7.69
CA SER A 90 -11.62 -19.91 -8.74
C SER A 90 -11.05 -20.20 -10.13
N GLY A 91 -9.77 -19.86 -10.38
CA GLY A 91 -9.14 -19.96 -11.70
C GLY A 91 -9.64 -18.95 -12.74
N ASN A 92 -10.61 -18.10 -12.40
CA ASN A 92 -11.22 -17.11 -13.29
C ASN A 92 -10.56 -15.73 -13.20
N SER A 93 -9.25 -15.68 -12.92
CA SER A 93 -8.51 -14.42 -12.81
C SER A 93 -7.63 -14.17 -14.01
N THR A 94 -7.58 -12.92 -14.45
CA THR A 94 -6.65 -12.42 -15.46
C THR A 94 -5.30 -12.02 -14.84
N ILE A 95 -5.18 -12.11 -13.51
CA ILE A 95 -3.92 -11.95 -12.77
C ILE A 95 -3.17 -13.29 -12.76
N PRO A 96 -1.87 -13.31 -13.14
CA PRO A 96 -1.04 -14.49 -13.00
C PRO A 96 -1.05 -15.05 -11.57
N SER A 97 -1.19 -16.36 -11.41
CA SER A 97 -1.39 -17.02 -10.11
C SER A 97 -0.35 -16.64 -9.04
N VAL A 98 0.93 -16.54 -9.42
CA VAL A 98 2.01 -16.12 -8.49
C VAL A 98 1.85 -14.66 -8.07
N ALA A 99 1.48 -13.77 -8.99
CA ALA A 99 1.24 -12.37 -8.68
C ALA A 99 0.04 -12.22 -7.75
N ASN A 100 -1.03 -12.97 -7.99
CA ASN A 100 -2.25 -12.94 -7.17
C ASN A 100 -2.01 -13.44 -5.73
N VAL A 101 -1.26 -14.54 -5.55
CA VAL A 101 -0.88 -15.01 -4.20
C VAL A 101 -0.01 -13.97 -3.49
N THR A 102 0.97 -13.41 -4.19
CA THR A 102 1.83 -12.35 -3.64
C THR A 102 0.98 -11.16 -3.18
N ASP A 103 -0.01 -10.77 -3.98
CA ASP A 103 -0.92 -9.68 -3.68
C ASP A 103 -1.76 -9.93 -2.40
N VAL A 104 -2.31 -11.14 -2.23
CA VAL A 104 -2.98 -11.54 -0.99
C VAL A 104 -2.07 -11.37 0.23
N PHE A 105 -0.80 -11.77 0.13
CA PHE A 105 0.17 -11.55 1.20
C PHE A 105 0.44 -10.06 1.45
N ASN A 106 0.54 -9.24 0.40
CA ASN A 106 0.76 -7.81 0.53
C ASN A 106 -0.38 -7.13 1.29
N HIS A 107 -1.63 -7.49 0.97
CA HIS A 107 -2.79 -7.02 1.72
C HIS A 107 -2.75 -7.45 3.19
N GLY A 108 -2.32 -8.67 3.48
CA GLY A 108 -2.08 -9.14 4.85
C GLY A 108 -1.06 -8.29 5.61
N VAL A 109 0.07 -7.96 4.97
CA VAL A 109 1.10 -7.07 5.52
C VAL A 109 0.57 -5.67 5.78
N ASN A 110 -0.20 -5.12 4.83
CA ASN A 110 -0.80 -3.80 4.98
C ASN A 110 -1.82 -3.75 6.14
N ILE A 111 -2.67 -4.77 6.27
CA ILE A 111 -3.59 -4.89 7.42
C ILE A 111 -2.81 -4.93 8.72
N TYR A 112 -1.78 -5.78 8.82
CA TYR A 112 -0.94 -5.88 10.01
C TYR A 112 -0.30 -4.53 10.36
N HIS A 113 0.28 -3.84 9.38
CA HIS A 113 0.89 -2.52 9.58
C HIS A 113 -0.12 -1.46 10.08
N ARG A 114 -1.36 -1.50 9.58
CA ARG A 114 -2.41 -0.53 9.97
C ARG A 114 -2.97 -0.79 11.37
N LEU A 115 -2.87 -2.02 11.87
CA LEU A 115 -3.38 -2.43 13.17
C LEU A 115 -2.30 -2.46 14.29
N SER A 116 -1.01 -2.37 13.94
CA SER A 116 0.13 -2.38 14.87
C SER A 116 0.45 -1.02 15.47
#